data_AF-A0A8T4EY53-F1
#
_entry.id   AF-A0A8T4EY53-F1
#
_cell.length_a   1.000
_cell.length_b   1.000
_cell.length_c   1.000
_cell.angle_alpha   90.00
_cell.angle_beta   90.00
_cell.angle_gamma   90.00
#
_symmetry.space_group_name_H-M   'P 1'
#
loop_
_entity.id
_entity.type
_entity.pdbx_description
1 polymer ?
#
loop_
_entity_poly.entity_id
_entity_poly.type
_entity_poly.pdbx_seq_one_letter_code
_entity_poly.pdbx_strand_id
1 'polypeptide(L)'
;MMTGQADDIEGVPYPIFRRRPAGPPGSPEAVMTTKVGLRIPNGLTFEDWERAGRQLSGLLDASSWWLGDWLLFGKDHYTDRYERVIGAVGLQYQTLRNYAWVARKFEIHRRRPTLSFQHHAELAALTITAQELWLDRAERMNWSTKQLRDALRTARESGLAPSGSAPEPVRRVALPGSHVQRWHQAAQESGTKFEQWVVATLDIAAESVLRGIEVPA
;
A
#
# COMPACT_ATOMS: atom_id res chain seq x y z
N MET A 1 -29.07 7.34 -28.62
CA MET A 1 -29.28 8.24 -27.48
C MET A 1 -28.65 7.59 -26.27
N MET A 2 -27.56 8.17 -25.80
CA MET A 2 -26.85 7.76 -24.58
C MET A 2 -27.41 8.57 -23.41
N THR A 3 -27.66 7.93 -22.27
CA THR A 3 -27.49 8.53 -20.94
C THR A 3 -27.19 7.39 -19.96
N GLY A 4 -25.91 7.22 -19.66
CA GLY A 4 -25.44 6.42 -18.52
C GLY A 4 -25.02 7.40 -17.44
N GLN A 5 -25.73 7.37 -16.32
CA GLN A 5 -25.44 8.12 -15.10
C GLN A 5 -24.08 7.66 -14.56
N ALA A 6 -23.11 8.56 -14.50
CA ALA A 6 -21.86 8.36 -13.78
C ALA A 6 -22.06 8.91 -12.36
N ASP A 7 -21.99 8.05 -11.35
CA ASP A 7 -21.97 8.46 -9.96
C ASP A 7 -20.65 9.19 -9.66
N ASP A 8 -20.80 10.40 -9.13
CA ASP A 8 -19.76 11.29 -8.65
C ASP A 8 -18.90 10.61 -7.57
N ILE A 9 -17.66 10.29 -7.92
CA ILE A 9 -16.59 10.07 -6.94
C ILE A 9 -15.98 11.44 -6.65
N GLU A 10 -16.69 12.28 -5.89
CA GLU A 10 -16.11 13.51 -5.34
C GLU A 10 -15.01 13.15 -4.34
N GLY A 11 -13.77 13.13 -4.82
CA GLY A 11 -12.58 13.09 -3.98
C GLY A 11 -12.53 14.34 -3.12
N VAL A 12 -13.00 14.25 -1.87
CA VAL A 12 -12.86 15.35 -0.90
C VAL A 12 -11.37 15.52 -0.61
N PRO A 13 -10.74 16.65 -1.01
CA PRO A 13 -9.34 16.89 -0.70
C PRO A 13 -9.24 17.10 0.81
N TYR A 14 -8.60 16.17 1.54
CA TYR A 14 -8.19 16.44 2.91
C TYR A 14 -7.05 17.45 2.85
N PRO A 15 -7.25 18.72 3.26
CA PRO A 15 -6.17 19.68 3.23
C PRO A 15 -5.17 19.28 4.31
N ILE A 16 -3.93 19.09 3.88
CA ILE A 16 -2.76 18.94 4.75
C ILE A 16 -2.64 20.26 5.53
N PHE A 17 -3.27 20.33 6.70
CA PHE A 17 -3.38 21.51 7.58
C PHE A 17 -3.99 22.78 6.96
N ARG A 18 -5.31 22.84 6.78
CA ARG A 18 -6.01 24.15 6.85
C ARG A 18 -6.31 24.47 8.32
N ARG A 19 -5.70 25.53 8.86
CA ARG A 19 -6.25 26.20 10.05
C ARG A 19 -7.68 26.62 9.71
N ARG A 20 -8.67 26.14 10.46
CA ARG A 20 -10.05 26.64 10.38
C ARG A 20 -10.03 28.10 10.88
N PRO A 21 -10.57 29.09 10.13
CA PRO A 21 -10.80 30.41 10.70
C PRO A 21 -11.81 30.27 11.85
N ALA A 22 -11.66 31.08 12.89
CA ALA A 22 -12.55 31.08 14.05
C ALA A 22 -14.01 31.15 13.59
N GLY A 23 -14.82 30.19 14.04
CA GLY A 23 -16.26 30.16 13.75
C GLY A 23 -17.00 31.29 14.46
N PRO A 24 -18.24 31.58 14.05
CA PRO A 24 -19.05 32.63 14.67
C PRO A 24 -19.23 32.39 16.18
N PRO A 25 -19.33 33.46 16.98
CA PRO A 25 -19.43 33.37 18.44
C PRO A 25 -20.73 32.66 18.81
N GLY A 26 -20.61 31.51 19.50
CA GLY A 26 -21.75 30.67 19.91
C GLY A 26 -21.66 29.20 19.49
N SER A 27 -20.66 28.83 18.70
CA SER A 27 -20.35 27.41 18.44
C SER A 27 -19.67 26.82 19.68
N PRO A 28 -20.05 25.64 20.21
CA PRO A 28 -19.24 24.97 21.23
C PRO A 28 -17.82 24.83 20.67
N GLU A 29 -16.86 25.29 21.45
CA GLU A 29 -15.46 25.39 21.07
C GLU A 29 -15.02 24.01 20.53
N ALA A 30 -14.44 23.96 19.33
CA ALA A 30 -14.14 22.69 18.67
C ALA A 30 -12.77 22.15 19.13
N VAL A 31 -12.61 20.82 19.15
CA VAL A 31 -11.30 20.18 19.37
C VAL A 31 -10.30 20.67 18.31
N MET A 32 -9.14 21.17 18.74
CA MET A 32 -8.11 21.73 17.84
C MET A 32 -6.84 20.88 17.83
N THR A 33 -6.39 20.47 16.64
CA THR A 33 -5.09 19.81 16.45
C THR A 33 -3.97 20.84 16.28
N THR A 34 -2.83 20.57 16.93
CA THR A 34 -1.59 21.33 16.76
C THR A 34 -0.45 20.37 16.41
N LYS A 35 0.72 20.91 16.03
CA LYS A 35 1.90 20.07 15.73
C LYS A 35 2.31 19.16 16.91
N VAL A 36 2.03 19.56 18.15
CA VAL A 36 2.54 18.90 19.37
C VAL A 36 1.44 18.38 20.30
N GLY A 37 0.16 18.44 19.89
CA GLY A 37 -0.93 17.96 20.73
C GLY A 37 -2.32 18.41 20.32
N LEU A 38 -3.30 17.96 21.09
CA LEU A 38 -4.72 18.25 20.92
C LEU A 38 -5.19 19.21 22.02
N ARG A 39 -5.85 20.31 21.66
CA ARG A 39 -6.53 21.19 22.61
C ARG A 39 -8.00 20.81 22.66
N ILE A 40 -8.44 20.38 23.83
CA ILE A 40 -9.82 20.00 24.10
C ILE A 40 -10.43 21.11 24.97
N PRO A 41 -11.53 21.73 24.53
CA PRO A 41 -12.14 22.83 25.27
C PRO A 41 -12.94 22.33 26.47
N ASN A 42 -13.01 23.19 27.49
CA ASN A 42 -13.78 22.91 28.70
C ASN A 42 -15.28 22.96 28.37
N GLY A 43 -16.02 21.91 28.72
CA GLY A 43 -17.46 21.79 28.42
C GLY A 43 -17.78 21.06 27.11
N LEU A 44 -16.79 20.44 26.47
CA LEU A 44 -17.04 19.53 25.33
C LEU A 44 -17.95 18.38 25.77
N THR A 45 -19.01 18.13 25.00
CA THR A 45 -19.90 17.00 25.26
C THR A 45 -19.17 15.67 25.01
N PHE A 46 -19.64 14.60 25.66
CA PHE A 46 -19.09 13.26 25.41
C PHE A 46 -19.22 12.85 23.94
N GLU A 47 -20.35 13.17 23.29
CA GLU A 47 -20.59 12.84 21.88
C GLU A 47 -19.63 13.57 20.94
N ASP A 48 -19.35 14.85 21.19
CA ASP A 48 -18.40 15.63 20.39
C ASP A 48 -16.96 15.16 20.62
N TRP A 49 -16.62 14.80 21.86
CA TRP A 49 -15.33 14.19 22.19
C TRP A 49 -15.14 12.86 21.47
N GLU A 50 -16.15 11.98 21.49
CA GLU A 50 -16.13 10.69 20.82
C GLU A 50 -16.02 10.85 19.29
N ARG A 51 -16.77 11.81 18.71
CA ARG A 51 -16.70 12.15 17.29
C ARG A 51 -15.31 12.63 16.90
N ALA A 52 -14.68 13.48 17.71
CA ALA A 52 -13.32 13.95 17.48
C ALA A 52 -12.32 12.78 17.53
N GLY A 53 -12.48 11.84 18.47
CA GLY A 53 -11.69 10.60 18.53
C GLY A 53 -11.81 9.75 17.25
N ARG A 54 -13.03 9.55 16.74
CA ARG A 54 -13.27 8.83 15.48
C ARG A 54 -12.60 9.53 14.29
N GLN A 55 -12.70 10.86 14.21
CA GLN A 55 -12.05 11.65 13.16
C GLN A 55 -10.53 11.55 13.20
N LEU A 56 -9.93 11.62 14.40
CA LEU A 56 -8.48 11.44 14.57
C LEU A 56 -8.03 10.05 14.14
N SER A 57 -8.77 9.01 14.52
CA SER A 57 -8.49 7.64 14.09
C SER A 57 -8.58 7.50 12.57
N GLY A 58 -9.60 8.08 11.94
CA GLY A 58 -9.75 8.07 10.48
C GLY A 58 -8.61 8.81 9.76
N LEU A 59 -8.14 9.94 10.31
CA LEU A 59 -7.01 10.68 9.77
C LEU A 59 -5.70 9.86 9.86
N LEU A 60 -5.46 9.21 10.99
CA LEU A 60 -4.28 8.34 11.17
C LEU A 60 -4.31 7.17 10.17
N ASP A 61 -5.47 6.55 9.99
CA ASP A 61 -5.62 5.46 9.03
C ASP A 61 -5.40 5.93 7.57
N ALA A 62 -6.05 7.03 7.18
CA ALA A 62 -5.89 7.65 5.86
C ALA A 62 -4.44 8.06 5.58
N SER A 63 -3.70 8.54 6.58
CA SER A 63 -2.31 8.95 6.42
C SER A 63 -1.40 7.80 5.95
N SER A 64 -1.71 6.56 6.33
CA SER A 64 -0.96 5.38 5.89
C SER A 64 -1.14 5.16 4.39
N TRP A 65 -2.35 5.35 3.86
CA TRP A 65 -2.63 5.31 2.43
C TRP A 65 -1.91 6.43 1.68
N TRP A 66 -2.01 7.68 2.16
CA TRP A 66 -1.36 8.83 1.51
C TRP A 66 0.15 8.67 1.42
N LEU A 67 0.79 8.21 2.49
CA LEU A 67 2.23 7.93 2.49
C LEU A 67 2.59 6.80 1.53
N GLY A 68 1.77 5.75 1.45
CA GLY A 68 1.95 4.67 0.48
C GLY A 68 1.85 5.18 -0.97
N ASP A 69 0.82 5.95 -1.28
CA ASP A 69 0.59 6.50 -2.63
C ASP A 69 1.69 7.49 -3.04
N TRP A 70 2.08 8.37 -2.11
CA TRP A 70 3.18 9.31 -2.32
C TRP A 70 4.50 8.59 -2.64
N LEU A 71 4.80 7.48 -1.95
CA LEU A 71 5.99 6.67 -2.24
C LEU A 71 5.90 5.95 -3.58
N LEU A 72 4.74 5.39 -3.93
CA LEU A 72 4.56 4.72 -5.22
C LEU A 72 4.75 5.71 -6.38
N PHE A 73 4.11 6.87 -6.29
CA PHE A 73 4.31 7.95 -7.25
C PHE A 73 5.78 8.36 -7.33
N GLY A 74 6.43 8.56 -6.19
CA GLY A 74 7.84 8.99 -6.13
C GLY A 74 8.80 7.99 -6.77
N LYS A 75 8.57 6.69 -6.58
CA LYS A 75 9.39 5.63 -7.17
C LYS A 75 9.33 5.65 -8.71
N ASP A 76 8.14 5.85 -9.27
CA ASP A 76 7.94 5.79 -10.72
C ASP A 76 8.47 7.06 -11.44
N HIS A 77 8.55 8.19 -10.72
CA HIS A 77 8.89 9.49 -11.30
C HIS A 77 10.29 10.02 -10.93
N TYR A 78 10.91 9.53 -9.84
CA TYR A 78 12.14 10.10 -9.30
C TYR A 78 13.16 9.03 -8.88
N THR A 79 13.78 8.34 -9.84
CA THR A 79 14.73 7.22 -9.62
C THR A 79 15.87 7.56 -8.64
N ASP A 80 16.78 8.48 -9.01
CA ASP A 80 18.01 8.75 -8.24
C ASP A 80 17.80 9.59 -6.97
N ARG A 81 16.60 10.16 -6.79
CA ARG A 81 16.26 11.05 -5.66
C ARG A 81 15.39 10.37 -4.62
N TYR A 82 14.84 9.21 -4.93
CA TYR A 82 13.91 8.45 -4.08
C TYR A 82 14.51 8.13 -2.70
N GLU A 83 15.73 7.58 -2.66
CA GLU A 83 16.40 7.23 -1.40
C GLU A 83 16.76 8.46 -0.55
N ARG A 84 17.10 9.57 -1.21
CA ARG A 84 17.47 10.83 -0.55
C ARG A 84 16.28 11.51 0.12
N VAL A 85 15.08 11.40 -0.46
CA VAL A 85 13.85 12.00 0.08
C VAL A 85 13.25 11.15 1.20
N ILE A 86 13.37 9.83 1.13
CA ILE A 86 12.93 8.92 2.21
C ILE A 86 13.61 9.26 3.54
N GLY A 87 14.91 9.58 3.53
CA GLY A 87 15.63 9.99 4.74
C GLY A 87 15.14 11.32 5.33
N ALA A 88 14.56 12.20 4.51
CA ALA A 88 14.09 13.53 4.94
C ALA A 88 12.70 13.52 5.59
N VAL A 89 11.89 12.47 5.37
CA VAL A 89 10.51 12.37 5.90
C VAL A 89 10.49 12.04 7.40
N GLY A 90 11.60 11.56 7.97
CA GLY A 90 11.72 11.27 9.40
C GLY A 90 10.90 10.06 9.88
N LEU A 91 10.33 9.27 8.97
CA LEU A 91 9.69 7.98 9.26
C LEU A 91 10.67 6.83 9.01
N GLN A 92 10.51 5.76 9.79
CA GLN A 92 11.31 4.55 9.63
C GLN A 92 11.11 3.96 8.23
N TYR A 93 12.21 3.68 7.52
CA TYR A 93 12.19 3.16 6.15
C TYR A 93 11.29 1.93 5.98
N GLN A 94 11.35 1.00 6.94
CA GLN A 94 10.57 -0.24 6.90
C GLN A 94 9.06 0.02 6.94
N THR A 95 8.62 1.02 7.70
CA THR A 95 7.20 1.42 7.78
C THR A 95 6.72 1.98 6.44
N LEU A 96 7.50 2.90 5.86
CA LEU A 96 7.23 3.48 4.54
C LEU A 96 7.14 2.40 3.46
N ARG A 97 8.08 1.45 3.47
CA ARG A 97 8.09 0.32 2.55
C ARG A 97 6.86 -0.58 2.70
N ASN A 98 6.41 -0.81 3.94
CA ASN A 98 5.17 -1.56 4.20
C ASN A 98 3.95 -0.80 3.64
N TYR A 99 3.86 0.51 3.88
CA TYR A 99 2.75 1.33 3.36
C TYR A 99 2.66 1.30 1.84
N ALA A 100 3.79 1.53 1.16
CA ALA A 100 3.86 1.43 -0.30
C ALA A 100 3.49 0.03 -0.80
N TRP A 101 3.90 -1.04 -0.10
CA TRP A 101 3.57 -2.40 -0.50
C TRP A 101 2.06 -2.67 -0.44
N VAL A 102 1.37 -2.27 0.63
CA VAL A 102 -0.09 -2.41 0.76
C VAL A 102 -0.82 -1.52 -0.24
N ALA A 103 -0.42 -0.25 -0.37
CA ALA A 103 -1.00 0.69 -1.34
C ALA A 103 -0.95 0.17 -2.79
N ARG A 104 0.12 -0.55 -3.14
CA ARG A 104 0.28 -1.18 -4.46
C ARG A 104 -0.59 -2.43 -4.63
N LYS A 105 -0.85 -3.15 -3.54
CA LYS A 105 -1.72 -4.36 -3.57
C LYS A 105 -3.20 -4.00 -3.66
N PHE A 106 -3.58 -2.83 -3.16
CA PHE A 106 -4.94 -2.31 -3.18
C PHE A 106 -4.96 -0.95 -3.86
N GLU A 107 -5.15 -0.98 -5.18
CA GLU A 107 -5.42 0.24 -5.96
C GLU A 107 -6.62 0.99 -5.39
N ILE A 108 -6.71 2.30 -5.65
CA ILE A 108 -7.66 3.20 -4.97
C ILE A 108 -9.11 2.70 -5.02
N HIS A 109 -9.54 2.10 -6.13
CA HIS A 109 -10.90 1.59 -6.33
C HIS A 109 -11.19 0.28 -5.58
N ARG A 110 -10.16 -0.43 -5.10
CA ARG A 110 -10.29 -1.67 -4.29
C ARG A 110 -10.23 -1.41 -2.79
N ARG A 111 -9.95 -0.17 -2.37
CA ARG A 111 -9.86 0.20 -0.95
C ARG A 111 -11.26 0.34 -0.38
N ARG A 112 -11.54 -0.40 0.68
CA ARG A 112 -12.83 -0.40 1.35
C ARG A 112 -12.87 0.70 2.41
N PRO A 113 -13.65 1.78 2.26
CA PRO A 113 -13.61 2.92 3.18
C PRO A 113 -14.13 2.57 4.59
N THR A 114 -14.88 1.47 4.73
CA THR A 114 -15.34 0.96 6.03
C THR A 114 -14.26 0.16 6.77
N LEU A 115 -13.19 -0.25 6.07
CA LEU A 115 -12.10 -1.05 6.63
C LEU A 115 -10.81 -0.23 6.74
N SER A 116 -10.16 -0.35 7.88
CA SER A 116 -8.87 0.31 8.11
C SER A 116 -7.76 -0.19 7.18
N PHE A 117 -6.72 0.63 7.00
CA PHE A 117 -5.46 0.26 6.36
C PHE A 117 -4.91 -1.07 6.88
N GLN A 118 -5.02 -1.32 8.20
CA GLN A 118 -4.51 -2.56 8.79
C GLN A 118 -5.27 -3.80 8.29
N HIS A 119 -6.59 -3.74 8.05
CA HIS A 119 -7.32 -4.86 7.45
C HIS A 119 -6.72 -5.25 6.10
N HIS A 120 -6.42 -4.24 5.28
CA HIS A 120 -5.80 -4.43 3.98
C HIS A 120 -4.37 -4.99 4.13
N ALA A 121 -3.61 -4.50 5.12
CA ALA A 121 -2.27 -5.00 5.40
C ALA A 121 -2.23 -6.51 5.74
N GLU A 122 -3.19 -7.02 6.53
CA GLU A 122 -3.29 -8.45 6.85
C GLU A 122 -3.54 -9.32 5.60
N LEU A 123 -4.20 -8.75 4.59
CA LEU A 123 -4.63 -9.44 3.37
C LEU A 123 -3.68 -9.24 2.18
N ALA A 124 -2.77 -8.28 2.25
CA ALA A 124 -1.91 -7.86 1.14
C ALA A 124 -1.04 -8.99 0.56
N ALA A 125 -0.73 -10.02 1.35
CA ALA A 125 0.03 -11.19 0.91
C ALA A 125 -0.82 -12.28 0.21
N LEU A 126 -2.15 -12.20 0.29
CA LEU A 126 -3.06 -13.17 -0.32
C LEU A 126 -3.24 -12.91 -1.83
N THR A 127 -3.83 -13.88 -2.54
CA THR A 127 -4.27 -13.69 -3.93
C THR A 127 -5.40 -12.66 -4.00
N ILE A 128 -5.60 -12.03 -5.17
CA ILE A 128 -6.65 -11.02 -5.36
C ILE A 128 -8.03 -11.60 -5.01
N THR A 129 -8.35 -12.81 -5.47
CA THR A 129 -9.62 -13.49 -5.16
C THR A 129 -9.82 -13.68 -3.66
N ALA A 130 -8.76 -14.08 -2.95
CA ALA A 130 -8.81 -14.25 -1.51
C ALA A 130 -8.95 -12.92 -0.78
N GLN A 131 -8.26 -11.88 -1.23
CA GLN A 131 -8.39 -10.52 -0.69
C GLN A 131 -9.84 -10.06 -0.75
N GLU A 132 -10.50 -10.13 -1.91
CA GLU A 132 -11.90 -9.70 -2.06
C GLU A 132 -12.83 -10.52 -1.13
N LEU A 133 -12.68 -11.84 -1.09
CA LEU A 133 -13.48 -12.70 -0.21
C LEU A 133 -13.40 -12.27 1.26
N TRP A 134 -12.19 -11.99 1.75
CA TRP A 134 -11.95 -11.62 3.14
C TRP A 134 -12.35 -10.17 3.44
N LEU A 135 -12.17 -9.26 2.48
CA LEU A 135 -12.68 -7.89 2.56
C LEU A 135 -14.20 -7.88 2.68
N ASP A 136 -14.91 -8.56 1.77
CA ASP A 136 -16.38 -8.65 1.77
C ASP A 136 -16.91 -9.27 3.07
N ARG A 137 -16.19 -10.23 3.64
CA ARG A 137 -16.57 -10.85 4.91
C ARG A 137 -16.33 -9.91 6.09
N ALA A 138 -15.20 -9.20 6.09
CA ALA A 138 -14.89 -8.23 7.13
C ALA A 138 -15.89 -7.06 7.13
N GLU A 139 -16.25 -6.53 5.96
CA GLU A 139 -17.28 -5.47 5.85
C GLU A 139 -18.65 -5.96 6.32
N ARG A 140 -19.14 -7.08 5.78
CA ARG A 140 -20.49 -7.60 6.12
C ARG A 140 -20.66 -7.93 7.60
N MET A 141 -19.61 -8.44 8.22
CA MET A 141 -19.64 -8.84 9.63
C MET A 141 -19.13 -7.75 10.57
N ASN A 142 -18.78 -6.58 10.02
CA ASN A 142 -18.17 -5.45 10.73
C ASN A 142 -17.00 -5.89 11.64
N TRP A 143 -16.10 -6.70 11.09
CA TRP A 143 -15.00 -7.27 11.85
C TRP A 143 -13.95 -6.22 12.21
N SER A 144 -13.44 -6.33 13.43
CA SER A 144 -12.15 -5.75 13.80
C SER A 144 -11.00 -6.50 13.13
N THR A 145 -9.85 -5.84 13.03
CA THR A 145 -8.64 -6.48 12.48
C THR A 145 -8.22 -7.72 13.27
N LYS A 146 -8.49 -7.75 14.59
CA LYS A 146 -8.24 -8.92 15.42
C LYS A 146 -9.10 -10.10 15.00
N GLN A 147 -10.41 -9.88 14.81
CA GLN A 147 -11.33 -10.92 14.33
C GLN A 147 -10.96 -11.41 12.94
N LEU A 148 -10.53 -10.52 12.05
CA LEU A 148 -10.00 -10.91 10.74
C LEU A 148 -8.76 -11.81 10.88
N ARG A 149 -7.79 -11.46 11.72
CA ARG A 149 -6.60 -12.29 11.99
C ARG A 149 -6.95 -13.66 12.55
N ASP A 150 -7.89 -13.70 13.49
CA ASP A 150 -8.36 -14.96 14.08
C ASP A 150 -9.04 -15.85 13.04
N ALA A 151 -9.91 -15.28 12.20
CA ALA A 151 -10.58 -16.02 11.14
C ALA A 151 -9.60 -16.53 10.05
N LEU A 152 -8.60 -15.73 9.68
CA LEU A 152 -7.52 -16.15 8.77
C LEU A 152 -6.71 -17.31 9.34
N ARG A 153 -6.42 -17.29 10.65
CA ARG A 153 -5.71 -18.38 11.34
C ARG A 153 -6.53 -19.68 11.29
N THR A 154 -7.80 -19.62 11.66
CA THR A 154 -8.70 -20.79 11.61
C THR A 154 -8.84 -21.36 10.20
N ALA A 155 -8.95 -20.50 9.18
CA ALA A 155 -9.01 -20.93 7.78
C ALA A 155 -7.74 -21.66 7.34
N ARG A 156 -6.56 -21.21 7.79
CA ARG A 156 -5.27 -21.87 7.51
C ARG A 156 -5.19 -23.25 8.17
N GLU A 157 -5.61 -23.34 9.44
CA GLU A 157 -5.62 -24.58 10.21
C GLU A 157 -6.59 -25.63 9.62
N SER A 158 -7.71 -25.16 9.04
CA SER A 158 -8.71 -26.04 8.43
C SER A 158 -8.38 -26.44 6.99
N GLY A 159 -7.31 -25.92 6.38
CA GLY A 159 -6.97 -26.16 4.97
C GLY A 159 -7.91 -25.48 3.96
N LEU A 160 -8.89 -24.69 4.43
CA LEU A 160 -9.82 -23.92 3.60
C LEU A 160 -9.27 -22.55 3.22
N ALA A 161 -8.11 -22.14 3.75
CA ALA A 161 -7.48 -20.90 3.34
C ALA A 161 -7.16 -20.99 1.84
N PRO A 162 -7.53 -19.97 1.04
CA PRO A 162 -6.87 -19.77 -0.22
C PRO A 162 -5.40 -19.57 0.14
N SER A 163 -4.59 -20.60 -0.11
CA SER A 163 -3.16 -20.45 -0.12
C SER A 163 -2.91 -19.23 -0.98
N GLY A 164 -2.27 -18.20 -0.43
CA GLY A 164 -1.54 -17.31 -1.31
C GLY A 164 -0.72 -18.27 -2.16
N SER A 165 -1.00 -18.37 -3.46
CA SER A 165 0.06 -18.85 -4.34
C SER A 165 1.20 -17.95 -3.95
N ALA A 166 2.17 -18.50 -3.21
CA ALA A 166 3.35 -17.76 -2.86
C ALA A 166 3.77 -17.19 -4.20
N PRO A 167 3.87 -15.85 -4.37
CA PRO A 167 4.50 -15.34 -5.58
C PRO A 167 5.77 -16.16 -5.69
N GLU A 168 5.96 -16.87 -6.81
CA GLU A 168 7.06 -17.82 -6.96
C GLU A 168 8.27 -17.26 -6.22
N PRO A 169 8.88 -18.03 -5.30
CA PRO A 169 9.80 -17.48 -4.31
C PRO A 169 10.77 -16.54 -5.03
N VAL A 170 10.61 -15.23 -4.81
CA VAL A 170 11.37 -14.23 -5.56
C VAL A 170 12.82 -14.39 -5.12
N ARG A 171 13.60 -15.12 -5.92
CA ARG A 171 15.01 -15.39 -5.66
C ARG A 171 15.78 -14.12 -5.97
N ARG A 172 16.27 -13.46 -4.92
CA ARG A 172 17.12 -12.28 -5.07
C ARG A 172 18.56 -12.73 -5.19
N VAL A 173 19.22 -12.29 -6.25
CA VAL A 173 20.66 -12.45 -6.41
C VAL A 173 21.32 -11.14 -6.00
N ALA A 174 22.21 -11.18 -5.01
CA ALA A 174 23.03 -10.03 -4.67
C ALA A 174 24.15 -9.91 -5.71
N LEU A 175 24.14 -8.82 -6.48
CA LEU A 175 25.14 -8.56 -7.51
C LEU A 175 25.93 -7.30 -7.15
N PRO A 176 27.26 -7.28 -7.35
CA PRO A 176 28.03 -6.06 -7.22
C PRO A 176 27.50 -5.00 -8.21
N GLY A 177 27.46 -3.73 -7.80
CA GLY A 177 26.92 -2.64 -8.63
C GLY A 177 27.60 -2.51 -10.00
N SER A 178 28.87 -2.90 -10.10
CA SER A 178 29.62 -2.92 -11.36
C SER A 178 29.08 -3.92 -12.39
N HIS A 179 28.40 -4.99 -11.97
CA HIS A 179 27.71 -5.91 -12.88
C HIS A 179 26.38 -5.33 -13.33
N VAL A 180 25.60 -4.78 -12.39
CA VAL A 180 24.30 -4.16 -12.68
C VAL A 180 24.45 -3.00 -13.67
N GLN A 181 25.45 -2.14 -13.48
CA GLN A 181 25.70 -0.99 -14.35
C GLN A 181 26.06 -1.43 -15.79
N ARG A 182 26.92 -2.44 -15.95
CA ARG A 182 27.27 -2.98 -17.27
C ARG A 182 26.07 -3.59 -17.99
N TRP A 183 25.23 -4.33 -17.29
CA TRP A 183 24.04 -4.94 -17.87
C TRP A 183 22.97 -3.89 -18.22
N HIS A 184 22.85 -2.84 -17.42
CA HIS A 184 21.98 -1.71 -17.73
C HIS A 184 22.42 -0.98 -19.01
N GLN A 185 23.73 -0.77 -19.20
CA GLN A 185 24.27 -0.22 -20.44
C GLN A 185 23.99 -1.12 -21.64
N ALA A 186 24.21 -2.43 -21.51
CA ALA A 186 23.92 -3.40 -22.57
C ALA A 186 22.43 -3.43 -22.95
N ALA A 187 21.52 -3.34 -21.97
CA ALA A 187 20.09 -3.23 -22.21
C ALA A 187 19.73 -1.96 -22.99
N GLN A 188 20.33 -0.82 -22.62
CA GLN A 188 20.13 0.45 -23.35
C GLN A 188 20.63 0.39 -24.79
N GLU A 189 21.83 -0.16 -25.03
CA GLU A 189 22.40 -0.29 -26.38
C GLU A 189 21.58 -1.24 -27.27
N SER A 190 20.96 -2.26 -26.66
CA SER A 190 20.04 -3.17 -27.35
C SER A 190 18.62 -2.61 -27.56
N GLY A 191 18.32 -1.41 -27.02
CA GLY A 191 17.00 -0.79 -27.13
C GLY A 191 15.89 -1.50 -26.35
N THR A 192 16.23 -2.32 -25.36
CA THR A 192 15.26 -3.08 -24.56
C THR A 192 15.25 -2.62 -23.10
N LYS A 193 14.14 -2.86 -22.40
CA LYS A 193 14.08 -2.60 -20.95
C LYS A 193 15.02 -3.54 -20.23
N PHE A 194 15.69 -3.04 -19.18
CA PHE A 194 16.68 -3.80 -18.42
C PHE A 194 16.16 -5.17 -17.95
N GLU A 195 14.95 -5.24 -17.41
CA GLU A 195 14.38 -6.50 -16.92
C GLU A 195 14.16 -7.52 -18.05
N GLN A 196 13.69 -7.05 -19.21
CA GLN A 196 13.45 -7.89 -20.39
C GLN A 196 14.78 -8.39 -20.97
N TRP A 197 15.78 -7.52 -21.03
CA TRP A 197 17.12 -7.85 -21.49
C TRP A 197 17.77 -8.93 -20.61
N VAL A 198 17.69 -8.79 -19.29
CA VAL A 198 18.27 -9.75 -18.34
C VAL A 198 17.62 -11.12 -18.50
N VAL A 199 16.28 -11.19 -18.57
CA VAL A 199 15.56 -12.47 -18.74
C VAL A 199 15.94 -13.13 -20.06
N ALA A 200 15.84 -12.41 -21.17
CA ALA A 200 16.15 -12.96 -22.49
C ALA A 200 17.61 -13.45 -22.60
N THR A 201 18.56 -12.71 -22.00
CA THR A 201 19.98 -13.10 -22.01
C THR A 201 20.21 -14.37 -21.19
N LEU A 202 19.57 -14.50 -20.03
CA LEU A 202 19.68 -15.69 -19.19
C LEU A 202 19.02 -16.92 -19.85
N ASP A 203 17.87 -16.73 -20.50
CA ASP A 203 17.18 -17.81 -21.21
C ASP A 203 18.00 -18.32 -22.39
N ILE A 204 18.57 -17.43 -23.21
CA ILE A 204 19.48 -17.81 -24.32
C ILE A 204 20.69 -18.58 -23.78
N ALA A 205 21.28 -18.12 -22.68
CA ALA A 205 22.42 -18.80 -22.06
C ALA A 205 22.03 -20.19 -21.53
N ALA A 206 20.87 -20.30 -20.87
CA ALA A 206 20.35 -21.58 -20.38
C ALA A 206 20.03 -22.55 -21.53
N GLU A 207 19.35 -22.09 -22.58
CA GLU A 207 19.05 -22.88 -23.77
C GLU A 207 20.32 -23.37 -24.47
N SER A 208 21.33 -22.52 -24.59
CA SER A 208 22.62 -22.90 -25.17
C SER A 208 23.29 -24.03 -24.41
N VAL A 209 23.17 -24.05 -23.07
CA VAL A 209 23.74 -25.10 -22.22
C VAL A 209 22.89 -26.38 -22.28
N LEU A 210 21.56 -26.24 -22.20
CA LEU A 210 20.63 -27.38 -22.22
C LEU A 210 20.60 -28.09 -23.57
N ARG A 211 20.77 -27.38 -24.70
CA ARG A 211 20.91 -27.99 -26.03
C ARG A 211 22.25 -28.71 -26.24
N GLY A 212 23.23 -28.50 -25.35
CA GLY A 212 24.54 -29.15 -25.35
C GLY A 212 24.65 -30.37 -24.43
N ILE A 213 23.55 -30.87 -23.86
CA ILE A 213 23.52 -32.10 -23.05
C ILE A 213 22.83 -33.21 -23.86
N GLU A 214 23.62 -33.87 -24.71
CA GLU A 214 23.45 -35.27 -25.04
C GLU A 214 24.63 -36.04 -24.44
N VAL A 215 24.36 -36.92 -23.48
CA VAL A 215 24.95 -38.27 -23.45
C VAL A 215 23.88 -39.23 -22.90
N PRO A 216 23.45 -40.24 -23.68
CA PRO A 216 22.58 -41.32 -23.21
C PRO A 216 23.37 -42.45 -22.53
N ALA A 217 22.69 -43.07 -21.55
CA ALA A 217 22.99 -44.30 -20.76
C ALA A 217 24.28 -44.33 -19.92
#